data_AF-A0A3M1DV41-F1
#
_entry.id   AF-A0A3M1DV41-F1
#
_cell.length_a   1.000
_cell.length_b   1.000
_cell.length_c   1.000
_cell.angle_alpha   90.00
_cell.angle_beta   90.00
_cell.angle_gamma   90.00
#
_symmetry.space_group_name_H-M   'P 1'
#
loop_
_entity.id
_entity.type
_entity.pdbx_description
1 polymer ?
#
loop_
_entity_poly.entity_id
_entity_poly.type
_entity_poly.pdbx_seq_one_letter_code
_entity_poly.pdbx_strand_id
1 'polypeptide(L)'
;MQNLAYLLASVLFIFGLKGLTHPRTAVRGNLTGSVGMLVAIGATLWASGIVSWVWIVIGLVIGTVAGTILALKVPMTGMPQMVALFNGFGGG
;
A
#
# COMPACT_ATOMS: atom_id res chain seq x y z
N MET A 1 -17.65 -10.94 7.31
CA MET A 1 -17.36 -10.10 6.11
C MET A 1 -15.92 -9.63 6.05
N GLN A 2 -15.33 -9.13 7.14
CA GLN A 2 -13.93 -8.69 7.18
C GLN A 2 -12.92 -9.77 6.73
N ASN A 3 -13.04 -11.01 7.23
CA ASN A 3 -12.16 -12.11 6.83
C ASN A 3 -12.22 -12.42 5.32
N LEU A 4 -13.40 -12.25 4.70
CA LEU A 4 -13.55 -12.45 3.26
C LEU A 4 -12.87 -11.33 2.47
N ALA A 5 -12.96 -10.08 2.95
CA ALA A 5 -12.26 -8.95 2.35
C ALA A 5 -10.72 -9.10 2.48
N TYR A 6 -10.22 -9.61 3.60
CA TYR A 6 -8.80 -9.93 3.76
C TYR A 6 -8.36 -11.09 2.86
N LEU A 7 -9.19 -12.13 2.71
CA LEU A 7 -8.92 -13.20 1.74
C LEU A 7 -8.84 -12.64 0.32
N LEU A 8 -9.78 -11.78 -0.06
CA LEU A 8 -9.77 -11.12 -1.37
C LEU A 8 -8.52 -10.26 -1.56
N ALA A 9 -8.14 -9.45 -0.57
CA ALA A 9 -6.93 -8.64 -0.61
C ALA A 9 -5.67 -9.50 -0.78
N SER A 10 -5.55 -10.61 -0.05
CA SER A 10 -4.45 -11.56 -0.18
C SER A 10 -4.37 -12.16 -1.59
N VAL A 11 -5.50 -12.54 -2.17
CA VAL A 11 -5.57 -13.03 -3.56
C VAL A 11 -5.10 -11.94 -4.54
N LEU A 12 -5.56 -10.70 -4.38
CA LEU A 12 -5.13 -9.57 -5.21
C LEU A 12 -3.61 -9.31 -5.09
N PHE A 13 -3.03 -9.41 -3.89
CA PHE A 13 -1.58 -9.29 -3.70
C PHE A 13 -0.81 -10.40 -4.41
N ILE A 14 -1.28 -11.65 -4.33
CA ILE A 14 -0.64 -12.79 -5.02
C ILE A 14 -0.64 -12.55 -6.54
N PHE A 15 -1.78 -12.15 -7.12
CA PHE A 15 -1.85 -11.84 -8.55
C PHE A 15 -1.07 -10.59 -8.93
N GLY A 16 -1.02 -9.58 -8.06
CA GLY A 16 -0.21 -8.37 -8.23
C GLY A 16 1.27 -8.71 -8.34
N LEU A 17 1.81 -9.42 -7.34
CA LEU A 17 3.21 -9.89 -7.32
C LEU A 17 3.53 -10.77 -8.53
N LYS A 18 2.64 -11.72 -8.88
CA LYS A 18 2.79 -12.53 -10.08
C LYS A 18 2.90 -11.66 -11.34
N GLY A 19 2.07 -10.63 -11.46
CA GLY A 19 2.11 -9.68 -12.58
C GLY A 19 3.40 -8.86 -12.66
N LEU A 20 4.04 -8.56 -11.52
CA LEU A 20 5.31 -7.81 -11.45
C LEU A 20 6.51 -8.61 -11.98
N THR A 21 6.42 -9.94 -12.03
CA THR A 21 7.53 -10.80 -12.51
C THR A 21 7.79 -10.71 -14.02
N HIS A 22 6.84 -10.19 -14.81
CA HIS A 22 6.96 -10.09 -16.27
C HIS A 22 6.77 -8.64 -16.74
N PRO A 23 7.69 -8.07 -17.56
CA PRO A 23 7.60 -6.68 -18.00
C PRO A 23 6.28 -6.32 -18.69
N ARG A 24 5.72 -7.24 -19.48
CA ARG A 24 4.44 -7.04 -20.20
C ARG A 24 3.25 -6.87 -19.27
N THR A 25 3.30 -7.42 -18.05
CA THR A 25 2.20 -7.37 -17.07
C THR A 25 2.50 -6.47 -15.88
N ALA A 26 3.71 -5.91 -15.76
CA ALA A 26 4.18 -5.20 -14.57
C ALA A 26 3.27 -4.04 -14.15
N VAL A 27 2.82 -3.21 -15.09
CA VAL A 27 1.92 -2.07 -14.79
C VAL A 27 0.58 -2.56 -14.22
N ARG A 28 0.00 -3.62 -14.82
CA ARG A 28 -1.24 -4.23 -14.33
C ARG A 28 -1.02 -4.91 -12.98
N GLY A 29 0.11 -5.58 -12.79
CA GLY A 29 0.49 -6.20 -11.52
C GLY A 29 0.55 -5.19 -10.38
N ASN A 30 1.17 -4.04 -10.62
CA ASN A 30 1.21 -2.95 -9.65
C ASN A 30 -0.19 -2.44 -9.29
N LEU A 31 -1.03 -2.17 -10.30
CA LEU A 31 -2.42 -1.73 -10.08
C LEU A 31 -3.23 -2.75 -9.28
N THR A 32 -3.15 -4.04 -9.60
CA THR A 32 -3.83 -5.12 -8.86
C THR A 32 -3.37 -5.14 -7.40
N GLY A 33 -2.07 -5.01 -7.14
CA GLY A 33 -1.53 -4.90 -5.78
C GLY A 33 -2.04 -3.67 -5.03
N SER A 34 -2.09 -2.50 -5.69
CA SER A 34 -2.64 -1.27 -5.10
C SER A 34 -4.12 -1.41 -4.74
N VAL A 35 -4.93 -2.06 -5.59
CA VAL A 35 -6.33 -2.37 -5.28
C VAL A 35 -6.43 -3.32 -4.08
N GLY A 36 -5.57 -4.34 -4.00
CA GLY A 36 -5.48 -5.22 -2.83
C GLY A 36 -5.22 -4.44 -1.53
N MET A 37 -4.29 -3.49 -1.56
CA MET A 37 -4.01 -2.62 -0.42
C MET A 37 -5.21 -1.75 -0.03
N LEU A 38 -5.92 -1.16 -1.01
CA LEU A 38 -7.12 -0.36 -0.75
C LEU A 38 -8.24 -1.20 -0.11
N VAL A 39 -8.45 -2.43 -0.59
CA VAL A 39 -9.43 -3.37 0.00
C VAL A 39 -9.05 -3.70 1.45
N ALA A 40 -7.77 -3.96 1.71
CA ALA A 40 -7.29 -4.26 3.06
C ALA A 40 -7.49 -3.08 4.02
N ILE A 41 -7.11 -1.86 3.63
CA ILE A 41 -7.34 -0.65 4.43
C ILE A 41 -8.83 -0.45 4.69
N GLY A 42 -9.67 -0.53 3.64
CA GLY A 42 -11.12 -0.36 3.77
C GLY A 42 -11.75 -1.39 4.72
N ALA A 43 -11.34 -2.65 4.64
CA ALA A 43 -11.81 -3.71 5.54
C ALA A 43 -11.39 -3.48 6.99
N THR A 44 -10.16 -3.00 7.23
CA THR A 44 -9.68 -2.62 8.57
C THR A 44 -10.43 -1.42 9.13
N LEU A 45 -10.70 -0.41 8.30
CA LEU A 45 -11.47 0.77 8.70
C LEU A 45 -12.95 0.44 8.98
N TRP A 46 -13.49 -0.60 8.34
CA TRP A 46 -14.84 -1.09 8.60
C TRP A 46 -14.92 -1.96 9.88
N ALA A 47 -13.78 -2.34 10.47
CA ALA A 47 -13.76 -3.21 11.63
C ALA A 47 -14.32 -2.53 12.88
N SER A 48 -15.13 -3.26 13.63
CA SER A 48 -15.60 -2.83 14.95
C SER A 48 -14.41 -2.80 15.92
N GLY A 49 -14.23 -1.69 16.65
CA GLY A 49 -13.14 -1.54 17.64
C GLY A 49 -12.14 -0.42 17.37
N ILE A 50 -12.43 0.50 16.44
CA ILE A 50 -11.60 1.69 16.22
C ILE A 50 -11.69 2.62 17.43
N VAL A 51 -10.55 2.80 18.10
CA VAL A 51 -10.44 3.61 19.32
C VAL A 51 -10.50 5.12 19.02
N SER A 52 -9.89 5.57 17.92
CA SER A 52 -9.93 6.98 17.52
C SER A 52 -9.73 7.15 16.01
N TRP A 53 -10.80 7.61 15.35
CA TRP A 53 -10.75 7.99 13.94
C TRP A 53 -9.86 9.20 13.66
N VAL A 54 -9.76 10.11 14.63
CA VAL A 54 -8.96 11.34 14.48
C VAL A 54 -7.49 10.99 14.25
N TRP A 55 -6.92 10.10 15.08
CA TRP A 55 -5.52 9.70 14.94
C TRP A 55 -5.25 8.91 13.64
N ILE A 56 -6.19 8.05 13.23
CA ILE A 56 -6.09 7.31 11.98
C ILE A 56 -6.06 8.26 10.79
N VAL A 57 -6.98 9.24 10.74
CA VAL A 57 -7.04 10.21 9.64
C VAL A 57 -5.80 11.09 9.60
N ILE A 58 -5.32 11.57 10.76
CA ILE A 58 -4.08 12.36 10.85
C ILE A 58 -2.90 11.55 10.31
N GLY A 59 -2.72 10.32 10.77
CA GLY A 59 -1.64 9.44 10.30
C GLY A 59 -1.73 9.15 8.79
N LEU A 60 -2.93 8.84 8.30
CA LEU A 60 -3.18 8.60 6.88
C LEU A 60 -2.84 9.82 6.03
N VAL A 61 -3.30 11.02 6.44
CA VAL A 61 -3.04 12.26 5.69
C VAL A 61 -1.56 12.59 5.68
N ILE A 62 -0.90 12.60 6.85
CA ILE A 62 0.53 12.93 6.95
C ILE A 62 1.37 11.93 6.15
N GLY A 63 1.14 10.62 6.34
CA GLY A 63 1.88 9.57 5.64
C GLY A 63 1.65 9.62 4.12
N THR A 64 0.41 9.80 3.68
CA THR A 64 0.09 9.88 2.24
C THR A 64 0.71 11.12 1.60
N VAL A 65 0.61 12.29 2.23
CA VAL A 65 1.18 13.54 1.70
C VAL A 65 2.70 13.46 1.63
N ALA A 66 3.36 13.09 2.74
CA ALA A 66 4.81 12.97 2.78
C ALA A 66 5.33 11.90 1.80
N GLY A 67 4.72 10.72 1.80
CA GLY A 67 5.08 9.62 0.90
C GLY A 67 4.93 9.98 -0.58
N THR A 68 3.82 10.64 -0.95
CA THR A 68 3.57 11.07 -2.32
C THR A 68 4.59 12.12 -2.78
N ILE A 69 4.89 13.12 -1.94
CA ILE A 69 5.89 14.15 -2.26
C ILE A 69 7.26 13.52 -2.50
N LEU A 70 7.69 12.62 -1.60
CA LEU A 70 8.96 11.92 -1.73
C LEU A 70 9.01 11.06 -2.99
N ALA A 71 7.97 10.28 -3.25
CA ALA A 71 7.89 9.40 -4.42
C ALA A 71 7.94 10.16 -5.76
N LEU A 72 7.36 11.36 -5.82
CA LEU A 72 7.31 12.15 -7.06
C LEU A 72 8.54 13.05 -7.29
N LYS A 73 9.24 13.47 -6.22
CA LYS A 73 10.33 14.46 -6.33
C LYS A 73 11.73 13.88 -6.38
N VAL A 74 11.94 12.63 -5.96
CA VAL A 74 13.27 12.02 -5.94
C VAL A 74 13.67 11.57 -7.36
N PRO A 75 14.92 11.82 -7.78
CA PRO A 75 15.39 11.39 -9.10
C PRO A 75 15.47 9.86 -9.22
N MET A 76 15.32 9.33 -10.43
CA MET A 76 15.40 7.89 -10.71
C MET A 76 16.74 7.26 -10.27
N THR A 77 17.81 8.05 -10.21
CA THR A 77 19.12 7.64 -9.69
C THR A 77 19.14 7.41 -8.17
N GLY A 78 18.21 8.02 -7.44
CA GLY A 78 18.06 7.88 -5.99
C GLY A 78 17.00 6.84 -5.56
N MET A 79 16.46 6.07 -6.51
CA MET A 79 15.40 5.09 -6.23
C MET A 79 15.83 4.03 -5.19
N PRO A 80 17.06 3.46 -5.22
CA PRO A 80 17.46 2.47 -4.21
C PRO A 80 17.37 2.99 -2.77
N GLN A 81 17.78 4.25 -2.54
CA GLN A 81 17.76 4.88 -1.21
C GLN A 81 16.34 5.20 -0.75
N MET A 82 15.47 5.65 -1.67
CA MET A 82 14.06 5.86 -1.36
C MET A 82 13.37 4.55 -0.96
N VAL A 83 13.64 3.45 -1.69
CA VAL A 83 13.10 2.12 -1.36
C VAL A 83 13.59 1.68 0.02
N ALA A 84 14.87 1.87 0.34
CA ALA A 84 15.41 1.56 1.67
C ALA A 84 14.72 2.36 2.79
N LEU A 85 14.49 3.67 2.57
CA LEU A 85 13.80 4.53 3.52
C LEU A 85 12.35 4.07 3.77
N PHE A 86 11.59 3.79 2.71
CA PHE A 86 10.20 3.32 2.84
C PHE A 86 10.10 1.93 3.47
N ASN A 87 11.02 1.01 3.16
CA ASN A 87 11.08 -0.28 3.86
C ASN A 87 11.43 -0.10 5.34
N GLY A 88 12.30 0.86 5.68
CA GLY A 88 12.61 1.21 7.06
C GLY A 88 11.40 1.70 7.84
N PHE A 89 10.58 2.59 7.26
CA PHE A 89 9.32 3.04 7.90
C PHE A 89 8.30 1.91 8.06
N GLY A 90 8.24 0.95 7.12
CA GLY A 90 7.28 -0.15 7.17
C GLY A 90 7.67 -1.31 8.09
N GLY A 91 8.96 -1.47 8.41
CA GLY A 91 9.47 -2.56 9.24
C GLY A 91 9.77 -2.19 10.70
N GLY A 92 9.61 -0.92 11.07
CA GLY A 92 9.79 -0.43 12.45
C GLY A 92 8.62 -0.72 13.38
#